data_AF-M3ILC6-F1
#
_entry.id   AF-M3ILC6-F1
#
_cell.length_a   1.000
_cell.length_b   1.000
_cell.length_c   1.000
_cell.angle_alpha   90.00
_cell.angle_beta   90.00
_cell.angle_gamma   90.00
#
_symmetry.space_group_name_H-M   'P 1'
#
loop_
_entity.id
_entity.type
_entity.pdbx_description
1 polymer ?
#
loop_
_entity_poly.entity_id
_entity_poly.type
_entity_poly.pdbx_seq_one_letter_code
_entity_poly.pdbx_strand_id
1 'polypeptide(L)'
;MSNDSVLLQELDKLEQNDLKKVAALWNLTKLPYKEKNKNVAYLYEIFQNDFYLKGVLEKLTQLQVTIYSSILKNKNVLTLGEISRKVNIPPINVEMELNLLRKYHLVYQRKIENVLLII
;
A
#
# COMPACT_ATOMS: atom_id res chain seq x y z
N MET A 1 -2.32 -24.60 3.64
CA MET A 1 -1.36 -23.58 4.10
C MET A 1 -1.92 -22.25 3.66
N SER A 2 -2.47 -21.46 4.57
CA SER A 2 -3.19 -20.24 4.25
C SER A 2 -2.24 -19.26 3.57
N ASN A 3 -2.48 -19.00 2.27
CA ASN A 3 -1.87 -17.90 1.53
C ASN A 3 -2.44 -16.58 2.05
N ASP A 4 -2.23 -16.29 3.33
CA ASP A 4 -2.71 -15.05 3.93
C ASP A 4 -1.90 -13.93 3.27
N SER A 5 -2.56 -13.22 2.35
CA SER A 5 -2.01 -12.05 1.69
C SER A 5 -1.33 -11.15 2.71
N VAL A 6 -0.13 -10.65 2.38
CA VAL A 6 0.58 -9.69 3.24
C VAL A 6 -0.33 -8.52 3.61
N LEU A 7 -1.28 -8.17 2.73
CA LEU A 7 -2.29 -7.16 3.01
C LEU A 7 -3.16 -7.50 4.19
N LEU A 8 -3.71 -8.70 4.17
CA LEU A 8 -4.62 -9.16 5.19
C LEU A 8 -3.91 -9.22 6.54
N GLN A 9 -2.66 -9.70 6.55
CA GLN A 9 -1.82 -9.73 7.76
C GLN A 9 -1.52 -8.32 8.30
N GLU A 10 -1.24 -7.35 7.43
CA GLU A 10 -0.98 -5.97 7.86
C GLU A 10 -2.25 -5.29 8.36
N LEU A 11 -3.39 -5.50 7.69
CA LEU A 11 -4.68 -4.97 8.12
C LEU A 11 -5.12 -5.57 9.47
N ASP A 12 -4.89 -6.86 9.70
CA ASP A 12 -5.24 -7.52 10.97
C ASP A 12 -4.46 -6.99 12.18
N LYS A 13 -3.26 -6.44 11.97
CA LYS A 13 -2.46 -5.80 13.03
C LYS A 13 -3.01 -4.44 13.45
N LEU A 14 -3.83 -3.80 12.64
CA LEU A 14 -4.34 -2.46 12.92
C LEU A 14 -5.48 -2.48 13.93
N GLU A 15 -5.53 -1.48 14.80
CA GLU A 15 -6.67 -1.26 15.68
C GLU A 15 -7.84 -0.61 14.94
N GLN A 16 -9.04 -0.71 15.50
CA GLN A 16 -10.28 -0.19 14.87
C GLN A 16 -10.18 1.29 14.48
N ASN A 17 -9.46 2.10 15.25
CA ASN A 17 -9.25 3.52 14.94
C ASN A 17 -8.27 3.74 13.79
N ASP A 18 -7.26 2.88 13.63
CA ASP A 18 -6.31 2.97 12.53
C ASP A 18 -6.93 2.48 11.23
N LEU A 19 -7.78 1.44 11.27
CA LEU A 19 -8.60 1.03 10.13
C LEU A 19 -9.48 2.19 9.61
N LYS A 20 -10.05 3.01 10.50
CA LYS A 20 -10.81 4.20 10.08
C LYS A 20 -9.94 5.25 9.37
N LYS A 21 -8.71 5.49 9.85
CA LYS A 21 -7.78 6.42 9.21
C LYS A 21 -7.40 5.92 7.81
N VAL A 22 -7.13 4.62 7.69
CA VAL A 22 -6.82 3.97 6.41
C VAL A 22 -8.01 4.07 5.46
N ALA A 23 -9.22 3.79 5.94
CA ALA A 23 -10.44 3.93 5.16
C ALA A 23 -10.61 5.36 4.61
N ALA A 24 -10.35 6.38 5.43
CA ALA A 24 -10.43 7.79 5.02
C ALA A 24 -9.41 8.14 3.91
N LEU A 25 -8.19 7.59 3.96
CA LEU A 25 -7.20 7.77 2.89
C LEU A 25 -7.70 7.24 1.54
N TRP A 26 -8.44 6.15 1.58
CA TRP A 26 -9.09 5.48 0.44
C TRP A 26 -10.44 6.09 0.05
N ASN A 27 -10.74 7.32 0.49
CA ASN A 27 -12.02 8.02 0.23
C ASN A 27 -13.27 7.31 0.80
N LEU A 28 -13.11 6.39 1.76
CA LEU A 28 -14.24 5.78 2.43
C LEU A 28 -14.70 6.70 3.57
N THR A 29 -15.96 7.12 3.53
CA THR A 29 -16.54 8.04 4.52
C THR A 29 -16.67 7.40 5.90
N LYS A 30 -16.95 6.09 5.96
CA LYS A 30 -17.05 5.32 7.20
C LYS A 30 -16.81 3.85 6.96
N LEU A 31 -16.39 3.16 8.02
CA LEU A 31 -16.39 1.70 8.07
C LEU A 31 -17.80 1.18 8.39
N PRO A 32 -18.33 0.20 7.62
CA PRO A 32 -19.72 -0.24 7.75
C PRO A 32 -19.98 -1.14 8.96
N TYR A 33 -18.96 -1.81 9.52
CA TYR A 33 -19.14 -2.80 10.58
C TYR A 33 -18.66 -2.31 11.94
N LYS A 34 -19.22 -2.87 13.02
CA LYS A 34 -18.74 -2.64 14.39
C LYS A 34 -17.54 -3.55 14.71
N GLU A 35 -17.54 -4.75 14.15
CA GLU A 35 -16.53 -5.76 14.36
C GLU A 35 -15.28 -5.50 13.52
N LYS A 36 -14.10 -5.58 14.14
CA LYS A 36 -12.80 -5.32 13.49
C LYS A 36 -12.56 -6.26 12.31
N ASN A 37 -12.73 -7.56 12.52
CA ASN A 37 -12.50 -8.60 11.51
C ASN A 37 -13.32 -8.37 10.22
N LYS A 38 -14.60 -7.96 10.35
CA LYS A 38 -15.44 -7.64 9.20
C LYS A 38 -14.95 -6.40 8.45
N ASN A 39 -14.45 -5.39 9.17
CA ASN A 39 -13.86 -4.21 8.55
C ASN A 39 -12.51 -4.50 7.87
N VAL A 40 -11.71 -5.43 8.42
CA VAL A 40 -10.48 -5.90 7.76
C VAL A 40 -10.81 -6.58 6.44
N ALA A 41 -11.76 -7.53 6.43
CA ALA A 41 -12.20 -8.19 5.20
C ALA A 41 -12.74 -7.19 4.17
N TYR A 42 -13.56 -6.23 4.62
CA TYR A 42 -14.06 -5.16 3.76
C TYR A 42 -12.95 -4.32 3.14
N LEU A 43 -11.97 -3.87 3.93
CA LEU A 43 -10.85 -3.07 3.42
C LEU A 43 -9.97 -3.88 2.46
N TYR A 44 -9.77 -5.16 2.74
CA TYR A 44 -9.05 -6.07 1.85
C TYR A 44 -9.70 -6.13 0.45
N GLU A 45 -11.02 -6.26 0.38
CA GLU A 45 -11.76 -6.24 -0.90
C GLU A 45 -11.69 -4.88 -1.60
N ILE A 46 -11.83 -3.77 -0.86
CA ILE A 46 -11.73 -2.42 -1.42
C ILE A 46 -10.37 -2.17 -2.04
N PHE A 47 -9.32 -2.67 -1.41
CA PHE A 47 -7.95 -2.45 -1.87
C PHE A 47 -7.62 -3.18 -3.17
N GLN A 48 -8.31 -4.30 -3.44
CA GLN A 48 -8.21 -5.05 -4.69
C GLN A 48 -9.11 -4.49 -5.80
N ASN A 49 -9.93 -3.48 -5.49
CA ASN A 49 -10.86 -2.92 -6.44
C ASN A 49 -10.23 -1.76 -7.22
N ASP A 50 -10.14 -1.93 -8.54
CA ASP A 50 -9.52 -0.96 -9.46
C ASP A 50 -10.10 0.45 -9.37
N PHE A 51 -11.41 0.59 -9.10
CA PHE A 51 -12.04 1.91 -8.98
C PHE A 51 -11.47 2.70 -7.80
N TYR A 52 -11.35 2.06 -6.64
CA TYR A 52 -10.82 2.71 -5.45
C TYR A 52 -9.32 2.93 -5.55
N LEU A 53 -8.58 1.96 -6.12
CA LEU A 53 -7.16 2.11 -6.39
C LEU A 53 -6.90 3.30 -7.31
N LYS A 54 -7.67 3.46 -8.39
CA LYS A 54 -7.57 4.61 -9.28
C LYS A 54 -7.78 5.94 -8.54
N GLY A 55 -8.80 6.02 -7.69
CA GLY A 55 -9.06 7.22 -6.87
C GLY A 55 -7.96 7.53 -5.85
N VAL A 56 -7.20 6.52 -5.38
CA VAL A 56 -5.99 6.74 -4.57
C VAL A 56 -4.84 7.22 -5.45
N LEU A 57 -4.59 6.59 -6.59
CA LEU A 57 -3.50 6.94 -7.51
C LEU A 57 -3.64 8.37 -8.05
N GLU A 58 -4.87 8.86 -8.26
CA GLU A 58 -5.15 10.25 -8.68
C GLU A 58 -4.74 11.31 -7.65
N LYS A 59 -4.59 10.94 -6.36
CA LYS A 59 -4.08 11.83 -5.31
C LYS A 59 -2.56 11.85 -5.21
N LEU A 60 -1.90 10.87 -5.83
CA LEU A 60 -0.46 10.73 -5.76
C LEU A 60 0.23 11.62 -6.80
N THR A 61 1.47 12.00 -6.51
CA THR A 61 2.29 12.72 -7.49
C THR A 61 2.68 11.80 -8.65
N GLN A 62 3.00 12.39 -9.80
CA GLN A 62 3.49 11.63 -10.96
C GLN A 62 4.69 10.73 -10.62
N LEU A 63 5.56 11.20 -9.73
CA LEU A 63 6.70 10.44 -9.24
C LEU A 63 6.26 9.19 -8.45
N GLN A 64 5.34 9.36 -7.50
CA GLN A 64 4.80 8.25 -6.69
C GLN A 64 4.12 7.19 -7.56
N VAL A 65 3.32 7.62 -8.55
CA VAL A 65 2.69 6.71 -9.52
C VAL A 65 3.72 5.96 -10.34
N THR A 66 4.82 6.64 -10.73
CA THR A 66 5.92 6.03 -11.48
C THR A 66 6.66 4.98 -10.65
N ILE A 67 6.96 5.29 -9.38
CA ILE A 67 7.56 4.35 -8.43
C ILE A 67 6.64 3.14 -8.22
N TYR A 68 5.36 3.38 -7.91
CA TYR A 68 4.37 2.32 -7.71
C TYR A 68 4.26 1.41 -8.94
N SER A 69 4.15 1.99 -10.15
CA SER A 69 4.08 1.24 -11.41
C SER A 69 5.35 0.42 -11.68
N SER A 70 6.52 0.95 -11.32
CA SER A 70 7.79 0.23 -11.44
C SER A 70 7.81 -1.01 -10.56
N ILE A 71 7.30 -0.90 -9.33
CA ILE A 71 7.16 -2.03 -8.41
C ILE A 71 6.11 -3.01 -8.95
N LEU A 72 4.97 -2.53 -9.45
CA LEU A 72 3.88 -3.37 -10.01
C LEU A 72 4.35 -4.27 -11.14
N LYS A 73 5.24 -3.77 -11.99
CA LYS A 73 5.81 -4.54 -13.10
C LYS A 73 6.78 -5.64 -12.64
N ASN A 74 7.21 -5.65 -11.38
CA ASN A 74 8.13 -6.65 -10.83
C ASN A 74 7.41 -7.50 -9.78
N LYS A 75 7.23 -8.80 -10.05
CA LYS A 75 6.59 -9.74 -9.12
C LYS A 75 7.47 -10.11 -7.90
N ASN A 76 8.70 -9.61 -7.85
CA ASN A 76 9.69 -9.93 -6.81
C ASN A 76 9.91 -8.73 -5.88
N VAL A 77 10.44 -8.99 -4.69
CA VAL A 77 10.96 -7.96 -3.77
C VAL A 77 11.98 -7.10 -4.52
N LEU A 78 11.83 -5.77 -4.44
CA LEU A 78 12.82 -4.83 -4.98
C LEU A 78 13.53 -4.11 -3.84
N THR A 79 14.81 -3.87 -4.02
CA THR A 79 15.60 -3.01 -3.14
C THR A 79 15.39 -1.53 -3.45
N LEU A 80 15.61 -0.64 -2.48
CA LEU A 80 15.61 0.82 -2.72
C LEU A 80 16.54 1.21 -3.88
N GLY A 81 17.72 0.59 -3.97
CA GLY A 81 18.68 0.83 -5.05
C GLY A 81 18.22 0.34 -6.43
N GLU A 82 17.42 -0.72 -6.50
CA GLU A 82 16.81 -1.17 -7.76
C GLU A 82 15.69 -0.23 -8.21
N ILE A 83 14.84 0.22 -7.28
CA ILE A 83 13.79 1.18 -7.59
C ILE A 83 14.43 2.51 -8.04
N SER A 84 15.41 3.01 -7.30
CA SER A 84 16.20 4.21 -7.60
C SER A 84 16.77 4.20 -9.02
N ARG A 85 17.38 3.08 -9.44
CA ARG A 85 17.89 2.91 -10.80
C ARG A 85 16.79 2.91 -11.85
N LYS A 86 15.63 2.32 -11.57
CA LYS A 86 14.49 2.26 -12.51
C LYS A 86 13.80 3.62 -12.69
N VAL A 87 13.72 4.44 -11.64
CA VAL A 87 13.08 5.76 -11.69
C VAL A 87 14.07 6.92 -11.83
N ASN A 88 15.37 6.61 -11.92
CA ASN A 88 16.47 7.56 -12.07
C ASN A 88 16.51 8.68 -11.02
N ILE A 89 16.31 8.33 -9.75
CA ILE A 89 16.25 9.26 -8.61
C ILE A 89 17.05 8.71 -7.43
N PRO A 90 17.72 9.54 -6.61
CA PRO A 90 18.50 9.07 -5.47
C PRO A 90 17.70 8.18 -4.49
N PRO A 91 18.31 7.14 -3.89
CA PRO A 91 17.62 6.22 -2.99
C PRO A 91 16.89 6.90 -1.82
N ILE A 92 17.46 7.97 -1.26
CA ILE A 92 16.85 8.71 -0.15
C ILE A 92 15.52 9.38 -0.55
N ASN A 93 15.43 9.88 -1.79
CA ASN A 93 14.18 10.45 -2.30
C ASN A 93 13.14 9.36 -2.56
N VAL A 94 13.58 8.20 -3.07
CA VAL A 94 12.69 7.03 -3.23
C VAL A 94 12.14 6.57 -1.89
N GLU A 95 12.95 6.56 -0.83
CA GLU A 95 12.51 6.22 0.53
C GLU A 95 11.43 7.18 1.04
N MET A 96 11.62 8.50 0.86
CA MET A 96 10.61 9.50 1.24
C MET A 96 9.28 9.27 0.53
N GLU A 97 9.30 8.98 -0.78
CA GLU A 97 8.08 8.69 -1.54
C GLU A 97 7.44 7.36 -1.14
N LEU A 98 8.23 6.33 -0.87
CA LEU A 98 7.75 5.04 -0.36
C LEU A 98 7.08 5.19 1.00
N ASN A 99 7.58 6.05 1.89
CA ASN A 99 6.94 6.34 3.17
C ASN A 99 5.50 6.84 2.99
N LEU A 100 5.24 7.62 1.93
CA LEU A 100 3.90 8.08 1.60
C LEU A 100 3.05 6.94 1.03
N LEU A 101 3.57 6.15 0.09
CA LEU A 101 2.89 4.97 -0.46
C LEU A 101 2.51 3.94 0.64
N ARG A 102 3.35 3.79 1.67
CA ARG A 102 3.06 2.95 2.84
C ARG A 102 1.85 3.41 3.65
N LYS A 103 1.62 4.73 3.77
CA LYS A 103 0.43 5.24 4.47
C LYS A 103 -0.86 4.77 3.82
N TYR A 104 -0.84 4.65 2.49
CA TYR A 104 -1.95 4.12 1.70
C TYR A 104 -2.00 2.59 1.66
N HIS A 105 -1.07 1.89 2.33
CA HIS A 105 -0.97 0.42 2.31
C HIS A 105 -0.77 -0.17 0.91
N LEU A 106 -0.17 0.60 -0.01
CA LEU A 106 0.12 0.15 -1.37
C LEU A 106 1.38 -0.72 -1.42
N VAL A 107 2.34 -0.49 -0.52
CA VAL A 107 3.65 -1.16 -0.48
C VAL A 107 4.04 -1.52 0.96
N TYR A 108 4.75 -2.64 1.14
CA TYR A 108 5.28 -3.14 2.40
C TYR A 108 6.80 -3.10 2.35
N GLN A 109 7.42 -2.78 3.47
CA GLN A 109 8.86 -2.90 3.62
C GLN A 109 9.17 -4.07 4.55
N ARG A 110 9.75 -5.16 4.00
CA ARG A 110 10.03 -6.39 4.76
C ARG A 110 11.32 -6.28 5.59
N LYS A 111 12.27 -5.46 5.15
CA LYS A 111 13.53 -5.07 5.82
C LYS A 111 13.91 -3.65 5.34
N ILE A 112 14.83 -2.97 6.03
CA ILE A 112 15.26 -1.57 5.75
C ILE A 112 15.54 -1.30 4.25
N GLU A 113 15.87 -2.32 3.46
CA GLU A 113 16.16 -2.14 2.03
C GLU A 113 15.12 -2.75 1.08
N ASN A 114 14.19 -3.59 1.56
CA ASN A 114 13.37 -4.47 0.71
C ASN A 114 11.89 -4.06 0.68
N VAL A 115 11.37 -3.77 -0.53
CA VAL A 115 10.01 -3.31 -0.79
C VAL A 115 9.22 -4.37 -1.56
N LEU A 116 7.97 -4.60 -1.14
CA LEU A 116 7.00 -5.51 -1.72
C LEU A 116 5.70 -4.77 -2.00
N LEU A 117 4.98 -5.19 -3.04
CA LEU A 117 3.56 -4.85 -3.16
C LEU A 117 2.75 -5.66 -2.15
N ILE A 118 1.75 -5.00 -1.59
CA ILE A 118 0.84 -5.62 -0.64
C ILE A 118 -0.50 -5.95 -1.29
N ILE A 119 -0.91 -5.13 -2.25
CA ILE A 119 -2.18 -5.21 -2.98
C ILE A 119 -2.05 -5.93 -4.30
#